data_AF-A0A5J4X7G3-F1
#
_entry.id   AF-A0A5J4X7G3-F1
#
_cell.length_a   1.000
_cell.length_b   1.000
_cell.length_c   1.000
_cell.angle_alpha   90.00
_cell.angle_beta   90.00
_cell.angle_gamma   90.00
#
_symmetry.space_group_name_H-M   'P 1'
#
loop_
_entity.id
_entity.type
_entity.pdbx_description
1 polymer ?
#
loop_
_entity_poly.entity_id
_entity_poly.type
_entity_poly.pdbx_seq_one_letter_code
_entity_poly.pdbx_strand_id
1 'polypeptide(L)'
;MTLVFALIGDGKEQHVMYVSSVEKLTGVLICPHCHDYVTILSDTNNRDNEYFNTHVEKCKQSTHESSISLHDVPMPICPAILSHHTIEYLMAYGLMDQFKAQRGFITLDFETLSDQVMKNITDQTKLLSQLSRLSNASTGVYPNNDKSYEFVKR
;
A
#
# COMPACT_ATOMS: atom_id res chain seq x y z
N MET A 1 10.55 -8.38 0.46
CA MET A 1 9.79 -7.13 0.26
C MET A 1 10.50 -6.08 1.07
N THR A 2 11.01 -5.02 0.45
CA THR A 2 11.73 -3.96 1.15
C THR A 2 10.75 -2.83 1.40
N LEU A 3 10.53 -2.50 2.66
CA LEU A 3 9.66 -1.42 3.09
C LEU A 3 10.56 -0.37 3.71
N VAL A 4 10.73 0.75 3.00
CA VAL A 4 11.55 1.88 3.49
C VAL A 4 10.61 2.90 4.07
N PHE A 5 10.86 3.27 5.31
CA PHE A 5 10.11 4.32 6.00
C PHE A 5 11.01 5.54 6.16
N ALA A 6 10.45 6.70 5.87
CA ALA A 6 11.13 7.98 6.02
C ALA A 6 10.21 8.96 6.72
N LEU A 7 10.77 9.73 7.65
CA LEU A 7 10.13 10.93 8.17
C LEU A 7 10.64 12.13 7.38
N ILE A 8 9.74 12.84 6.73
CA ILE A 8 10.04 14.00 5.91
C ILE A 8 9.41 15.24 6.54
N GLY A 9 10.16 16.34 6.56
CA GLY A 9 9.69 17.65 6.98
C GLY A 9 9.67 18.64 5.82
N ASP A 10 8.50 19.18 5.50
CA ASP A 10 8.26 20.25 4.52
C ASP A 10 7.48 21.44 5.13
N GLY A 11 7.55 21.57 6.45
CA GLY A 11 6.69 22.45 7.26
C GLY A 11 5.70 21.66 8.14
N LYS A 12 5.47 20.38 7.81
CA LYS A 12 4.82 19.37 8.68
C LYS A 12 5.62 18.07 8.66
N GLU A 13 5.49 17.28 9.71
CA GLU A 13 6.08 15.94 9.77
C GLU A 13 5.20 14.94 9.01
N GLN A 14 5.79 14.25 8.04
CA GLN A 14 5.11 13.28 7.18
C GLN A 14 5.85 11.94 7.18
N HIS A 15 5.11 10.86 7.40
CA HIS A 15 5.64 9.50 7.29
C HIS A 15 5.42 8.97 5.87
N VAL A 16 6.51 8.64 5.17
CA VAL A 16 6.48 8.07 3.82
C VAL A 16 6.92 6.62 3.89
N MET A 17 6.12 5.74 3.28
CA MET A 17 6.42 4.32 3.15
C MET A 17 6.60 3.96 1.67
N TYR A 18 7.78 3.49 1.30
CA TYR A 18 8.05 2.95 -0.03
C TYR A 18 7.82 1.44 -0.04
N VAL A 19 6.95 0.97 -0.96
CA VAL A 19 6.65 -0.44 -1.15
C VAL A 19 7.38 -0.95 -2.39
N SER A 20 8.44 -1.74 -2.20
CA SER A 20 9.28 -2.20 -3.33
C SER A 20 8.60 -3.20 -4.27
N SER A 21 7.53 -3.87 -3.82
CA SER A 21 6.76 -4.84 -4.61
C SER A 21 5.36 -4.92 -4.03
N VAL A 22 4.44 -4.19 -4.68
CA VAL A 22 3.02 -4.16 -4.28
C VAL A 22 2.41 -5.55 -4.38
N GLU A 23 2.76 -6.30 -5.42
CA GLU A 23 2.21 -7.64 -5.68
C GLU A 23 2.54 -8.64 -4.57
N LYS A 24 3.78 -8.61 -4.04
CA LYS A 24 4.17 -9.45 -2.90
C LYS A 24 3.51 -9.02 -1.60
N LEU A 25 3.15 -7.74 -1.47
CA LEU A 25 2.46 -7.22 -0.29
C LEU A 25 1.00 -7.63 -0.29
N THR A 26 0.34 -7.53 -1.44
CA THR A 26 -1.11 -7.72 -1.58
C THR A 26 -1.49 -9.15 -1.96
N GLY A 27 -0.52 -9.95 -2.43
CA GLY A 27 -0.79 -11.29 -2.96
C GLY A 27 -1.58 -11.25 -4.28
N VAL A 28 -1.51 -10.15 -5.02
CA VAL A 28 -2.14 -10.02 -6.34
C VAL A 28 -1.12 -9.60 -7.40
N LEU A 29 -1.25 -10.10 -8.61
CA LEU A 29 -0.53 -9.66 -9.79
C LEU A 29 -1.29 -8.50 -10.44
N ILE A 30 -0.59 -7.44 -10.83
CA ILE A 30 -1.20 -6.25 -11.44
C ILE A 30 -0.51 -6.03 -12.78
N CYS A 31 -1.28 -5.92 -13.87
CA CYS A 31 -0.68 -5.74 -15.19
C CYS A 31 0.11 -4.42 -15.26
N PRO A 32 1.40 -4.42 -15.65
CA PRO A 32 2.25 -3.23 -15.63
C PRO A 32 1.95 -2.23 -16.76
N HIS A 33 1.11 -2.63 -17.73
CA HIS A 33 0.77 -1.81 -18.89
C HIS A 33 -0.55 -1.06 -18.68
N CYS A 34 -1.64 -1.77 -18.39
CA CYS A 34 -2.93 -1.14 -18.15
C CYS A 34 -3.16 -0.73 -16.69
N HIS A 35 -2.49 -1.34 -15.72
CA HIS A 35 -2.74 -1.18 -14.27
C HIS A 35 -4.19 -1.52 -13.80
N ASP A 36 -5.08 -1.91 -14.72
CA ASP A 36 -6.48 -2.25 -14.45
C ASP A 36 -6.71 -3.74 -14.24
N TYR A 37 -5.93 -4.59 -14.92
CA TYR A 37 -6.10 -6.04 -14.84
C TYR A 37 -5.34 -6.61 -13.64
N VAL A 38 -6.07 -7.24 -12.73
CA VAL A 38 -5.55 -7.78 -11.46
C VAL A 38 -5.98 -9.23 -11.29
N THR A 39 -5.05 -10.10 -10.92
CA THR A 39 -5.31 -11.51 -10.58
C THR A 39 -4.67 -11.89 -9.25
N ILE A 40 -5.15 -12.94 -8.58
CA ILE A 40 -4.54 -13.42 -7.33
C ILE A 40 -3.22 -14.11 -7.67
N LEU A 41 -2.15 -13.75 -6.96
CA LEU A 41 -0.87 -14.46 -7.03
C LEU A 41 -1.09 -15.88 -6.49
N SER A 42 -1.00 -16.86 -7.38
CA SER A 42 -1.24 -18.25 -7.06
C SER A 42 0.06 -19.02 -7.20
N ASP A 43 0.56 -19.57 -6.09
CA ASP A 43 1.74 -20.43 -6.06
C ASP A 43 1.41 -21.88 -6.48
N THR A 44 0.13 -22.25 -6.51
CA THR A 44 -0.33 -23.64 -6.72
C THR A 44 -1.05 -23.85 -8.04
N ASN A 45 -1.75 -22.84 -8.55
CA ASN A 45 -2.49 -22.89 -9.80
C ASN A 45 -1.76 -22.07 -10.88
N ASN A 46 -1.00 -22.77 -11.72
CA ASN A 46 -0.25 -22.16 -12.82
C ASN A 46 -1.15 -21.55 -13.91
N ARG A 47 -2.42 -21.96 -14.01
CA ARG A 47 -3.33 -21.45 -15.06
C ARG A 47 -3.66 -19.97 -14.86
N ASP A 48 -3.85 -19.52 -13.63
CA ASP A 48 -4.16 -18.11 -13.34
C ASP A 48 -2.99 -17.19 -13.72
N ASN A 49 -1.76 -17.67 -13.48
CA ASN A 49 -0.53 -16.99 -13.90
C ASN A 49 -0.38 -17.01 -15.43
N GLU A 50 -0.74 -18.10 -16.11
CA GLU A 50 -0.75 -18.18 -17.58
C GLU A 50 -1.76 -17.20 -18.20
N TYR A 51 -2.97 -17.09 -17.65
CA TYR A 51 -3.96 -16.11 -18.11
C TYR A 51 -3.47 -14.68 -17.90
N PHE A 52 -2.87 -14.39 -16.75
CA PHE A 52 -2.26 -13.10 -16.47
C PHE A 52 -1.14 -12.78 -17.47
N ASN A 53 -0.21 -13.70 -17.70
CA ASN A 53 0.87 -13.50 -18.67
C ASN A 53 0.35 -13.32 -20.09
N THR A 54 -0.69 -14.08 -20.48
CA THR A 54 -1.36 -13.93 -21.78
C THR A 54 -1.99 -12.54 -21.92
N HIS A 55 -2.59 -12.03 -20.85
CA HIS A 55 -3.08 -10.66 -20.81
C HIS A 55 -1.93 -9.65 -20.98
N VAL A 56 -0.84 -9.78 -20.20
CA VAL A 56 0.31 -8.86 -20.25
C VAL A 56 0.89 -8.76 -21.66
N GLU A 57 1.09 -9.89 -22.34
CA GLU A 57 1.63 -9.89 -23.71
C GLU A 57 0.69 -9.22 -24.73
N LYS A 58 -0.62 -9.42 -24.60
CA LYS A 58 -1.62 -8.72 -25.44
C LYS A 58 -1.67 -7.23 -25.12
N CYS A 59 -1.60 -6.90 -23.83
CA CYS A 59 -1.66 -5.54 -23.31
C CYS A 59 -0.44 -4.73 -23.75
N LYS A 60 0.75 -5.33 -23.78
CA LYS A 60 1.99 -4.73 -24.30
C LYS A 60 1.89 -4.28 -25.77
N GLN A 61 1.12 -4.99 -26.58
CA GLN A 61 0.93 -4.70 -28.01
C GLN A 61 -0.14 -3.63 -28.25
N SER A 62 -0.95 -3.32 -27.24
CA SER A 62 -1.92 -2.24 -27.31
C SER A 62 -1.24 -0.91 -26.98
N THR A 63 -1.51 0.12 -27.75
CA THR A 63 -1.21 1.51 -27.39
C THR A 63 -2.15 1.93 -26.26
N HIS A 64 -1.82 1.52 -25.03
CA HIS A 64 -2.39 2.10 -23.84
C HIS A 64 -1.80 3.50 -23.67
N GLU A 65 -2.60 4.55 -23.87
CA GLU A 65 -2.30 5.84 -23.25
C GLU A 65 -2.55 5.67 -21.75
N SER A 66 -1.49 5.44 -20.99
CA SER A 66 -1.52 5.43 -19.53
C SER A 66 -1.75 6.85 -19.02
N SER A 67 -2.97 7.37 -19.23
CA SER A 67 -3.42 8.62 -18.63
C SER A 67 -3.80 8.36 -17.17
N ILE A 68 -2.81 8.29 -16.31
CA ILE A 68 -3.05 8.50 -14.89
C ILE A 68 -3.25 10.01 -14.72
N SER A 69 -4.51 10.43 -14.60
CA SER A 69 -4.82 11.80 -14.19
C SER A 69 -4.42 11.94 -12.72
N LEU A 70 -3.19 12.38 -12.50
CA LEU A 70 -2.75 12.82 -11.18
C LEU A 70 -3.52 14.10 -10.87
N HIS A 71 -4.00 14.22 -9.63
CA HIS A 71 -4.54 15.49 -9.16
C HIS A 71 -3.42 16.56 -9.20
N ASP A 72 -3.79 17.80 -9.55
CA ASP A 72 -2.86 18.94 -9.62
C ASP A 72 -2.16 19.21 -8.27
N VAL A 73 -2.73 18.69 -7.19
CA VAL A 73 -2.16 18.70 -5.85
C VAL A 73 -1.54 17.32 -5.57
N PRO A 74 -0.29 17.23 -5.09
CA PRO A 74 0.29 15.98 -4.63
C PRO A 74 -0.51 15.48 -3.42
N MET A 75 -1.51 14.64 -3.70
CA MET A 75 -2.34 13.98 -2.71
C MET A 75 -1.82 12.55 -2.55
N PRO A 76 -1.61 12.06 -1.32
CA PRO A 76 -1.31 10.65 -1.13
C PRO A 76 -2.47 9.83 -1.72
N ILE A 77 -2.20 9.07 -2.78
CA ILE A 77 -3.19 8.22 -3.44
C ILE A 77 -3.49 7.07 -2.47
N CYS A 78 -4.51 7.26 -1.65
CA CYS A 78 -5.09 6.20 -0.83
C CYS A 78 -6.57 6.06 -1.18
N PRO A 79 -6.91 5.46 -2.34
CA PRO A 79 -8.27 5.43 -2.85
C PRO A 79 -9.21 4.79 -1.85
N ALA A 80 -8.77 3.73 -1.16
CA ALA A 80 -9.58 3.04 -0.14
C ALA A 80 -9.88 3.90 1.12
N ILE A 81 -9.07 4.91 1.41
CA ILE A 81 -9.29 5.86 2.53
C ILE A 81 -10.11 7.07 2.04
N LEU A 82 -9.73 7.64 0.89
CA LEU A 82 -10.29 8.88 0.37
C LEU A 82 -11.66 8.69 -0.31
N SER A 83 -11.95 7.51 -0.87
CA SER A 83 -13.27 7.19 -1.42
C SER A 83 -14.26 6.65 -0.38
N HIS A 84 -13.82 6.45 0.86
CA HIS A 84 -14.63 5.85 1.91
C HIS A 84 -15.13 6.93 2.87
N HIS A 85 -16.35 7.43 2.64
CA HIS A 85 -16.95 8.52 3.43
C HIS A 85 -16.88 8.33 4.95
N THR A 86 -16.94 7.09 5.45
CA THR A 86 -16.77 6.81 6.88
C THR A 86 -15.37 7.14 7.38
N ILE A 87 -14.32 6.81 6.62
CA ILE A 87 -12.94 7.09 7.02
C ILE A 87 -12.67 8.59 6.96
N GLU A 88 -13.13 9.25 5.90
CA GLU A 88 -13.09 10.71 5.77
C GLU A 88 -13.75 11.40 6.97
N TYR A 89 -14.97 10.97 7.33
CA TYR A 89 -15.69 11.48 8.51
C TYR A 89 -14.89 11.25 9.80
N LEU A 90 -14.44 10.02 10.07
CA LEU A 90 -13.73 9.71 11.31
C LEU A 90 -12.41 10.49 11.43
N MET A 91 -11.67 10.67 10.32
CA MET A 91 -10.46 11.51 10.30
C MET A 91 -10.79 12.98 10.56
N ALA A 92 -11.81 13.54 9.91
CA ALA A 92 -12.18 14.95 10.06
C ALA A 92 -12.58 15.32 11.50
N TYR A 93 -13.18 14.39 12.24
CA TYR A 93 -13.61 14.60 13.62
C TYR A 93 -12.62 14.05 14.67
N GLY A 94 -11.48 13.48 14.26
CA GLY A 94 -10.51 12.90 15.19
C GLY A 94 -11.00 11.66 15.93
N LEU A 95 -11.92 10.91 15.34
CA LEU A 95 -12.58 9.73 15.92
C LEU A 95 -12.04 8.41 15.36
N MET A 96 -10.76 8.38 14.97
CA MET A 96 -10.14 7.20 14.34
C MET A 96 -10.07 5.99 15.28
N ASP A 97 -10.20 6.19 16.59
CA ASP A 97 -10.36 5.15 17.59
C ASP A 97 -11.65 4.33 17.42
N GLN A 98 -12.66 4.89 16.75
CA GLN A 98 -13.93 4.22 16.45
C GLN A 98 -13.90 3.46 15.13
N PHE A 99 -12.82 3.59 14.33
CA PHE A 99 -12.72 2.90 13.06
C PHE A 99 -12.70 1.38 13.25
N LYS A 100 -13.59 0.69 12.54
CA LYS A 100 -13.59 -0.77 12.45
C LYS A 100 -13.25 -1.15 11.02
N ALA A 101 -12.16 -1.89 10.85
CA ALA A 101 -11.75 -2.40 9.55
C ALA A 101 -12.90 -3.19 8.92
N GLN A 102 -13.31 -2.76 7.73
CA GLN A 102 -14.34 -3.46 6.95
C GLN A 102 -13.68 -4.54 6.08
N ARG A 103 -14.50 -5.31 5.36
CA ARG A 103 -14.03 -6.36 4.45
C ARG A 103 -13.01 -5.80 3.44
N GLY A 104 -11.94 -6.54 3.20
CA GLY A 104 -10.93 -6.18 2.19
C GLY A 104 -9.90 -5.15 2.66
N PHE A 105 -9.94 -4.73 3.93
CA PHE A 105 -8.87 -3.94 4.54
C PHE A 105 -7.82 -4.87 5.16
N ILE A 106 -6.55 -4.53 4.90
CA ILE A 106 -5.40 -5.04 5.65
C ILE A 106 -4.86 -3.85 6.42
N THR A 107 -4.92 -3.94 7.75
CA THR A 107 -4.23 -2.98 8.62
C THR A 107 -2.83 -3.49 8.87
N LEU A 108 -1.84 -2.61 8.71
CA LEU A 108 -0.45 -2.90 8.98
C LEU A 108 -0.01 -1.97 10.12
N ASP A 109 0.36 -2.58 11.23
CA ASP A 109 0.98 -1.87 12.35
C ASP A 109 2.48 -2.14 12.32
N PHE A 110 3.26 -1.07 12.40
CA PHE A 110 4.72 -1.12 12.31
C PHE A 110 5.32 -0.45 13.53
N GLU A 111 6.00 -1.25 14.33
CA GLU A 111 6.91 -0.69 15.31
C GLU A 111 8.20 -0.34 14.57
N THR A 112 8.60 0.93 14.66
CA THR A 112 9.77 1.43 13.96
C THR A 112 10.72 2.12 14.91
N LEU A 113 12.02 1.96 14.66
CA LEU A 113 13.08 2.71 15.31
C LEU A 113 13.51 3.84 14.37
N SER A 114 13.58 5.05 14.91
CA SER A 114 13.91 6.23 14.13
C SER A 114 15.42 6.50 14.18
N ASP A 115 16.09 6.31 13.05
CA ASP A 115 17.49 6.69 12.86
C ASP A 115 17.54 8.12 12.32
N GLN A 116 17.97 9.07 13.15
CA GLN A 116 18.00 10.48 12.77
C GLN A 116 19.06 10.72 11.68
N VAL A 117 18.65 11.34 10.57
CA VAL A 117 19.52 11.61 9.41
C VAL A 117 19.69 13.11 9.17
N MET A 118 18.59 13.88 9.25
CA MET A 118 18.59 15.34 9.08
C MET A 118 19.23 15.84 7.75
N LYS A 119 18.91 15.18 6.64
CA LYS A 119 19.46 15.48 5.31
C LYS A 119 18.49 16.31 4.48
N ASN A 120 18.95 17.42 3.91
CA ASN A 120 18.15 18.18 2.94
C ASN A 120 18.09 17.38 1.62
N ILE A 121 16.88 17.09 1.13
CA ILE A 121 16.65 16.45 -0.17
C ILE A 121 16.45 17.51 -1.25
N THR A 122 15.66 18.53 -0.93
CA THR A 122 15.44 19.72 -1.75
C THR A 122 15.55 20.96 -0.87
N ASP A 123 15.43 22.16 -1.45
CA ASP A 123 15.46 23.43 -0.70
C ASP A 123 14.31 23.57 0.31
N GLN A 124 13.22 22.83 0.12
CA GLN A 124 12.01 22.89 0.95
C GLN A 124 11.76 21.60 1.75
N THR A 125 12.46 20.51 1.44
CA THR A 125 12.16 19.18 1.98
C THR A 125 13.38 18.57 2.65
N LYS A 126 13.22 18.20 3.93
CA LYS A 126 14.27 17.57 4.74
C LYS A 126 13.88 16.16 5.15
N LEU A 127 14.76 15.21 4.89
CA LEU A 127 14.70 13.88 5.49
C LEU A 127 15.12 13.99 6.96
N LEU A 128 14.17 13.87 7.87
CA LEU A 128 14.38 13.99 9.31
C LEU A 128 15.00 12.71 9.86
N SER A 129 14.39 11.57 9.55
CA SER A 129 14.88 10.26 9.95
C SER A 129 14.54 9.17 8.94
N GLN A 130 15.37 8.13 8.94
CA GLN A 130 15.05 6.86 8.29
C GLN A 130 14.50 5.94 9.38
N LEU A 131 13.34 5.33 9.14
CA LEU A 131 12.75 4.43 10.13
C LEU A 131 13.08 2.99 9.75
N SER A 132 13.78 2.30 10.65
CA SER A 132 14.05 0.87 10.56
C SER A 132 12.89 0.11 11.25
N ARG A 133 12.41 -0.94 10.61
CA ARG A 133 11.30 -1.73 11.16
C ARG A 133 11.81 -2.65 12.26
N LEU A 134 11.20 -2.58 13.44
CA LEU A 134 11.43 -3.50 14.55
C LEU A 134 10.48 -4.70 14.48
N SER A 135 9.19 -4.43 14.31
CA SER A 135 8.16 -5.46 14.24
C SER A 135 7.03 -5.06 13.28
N ASN A 136 6.26 -6.06 12.84
CA ASN A 136 5.06 -5.83 12.06
C ASN A 136 3.92 -6.72 12.57
N ALA A 137 2.76 -6.11 12.77
CA ALA A 137 1.51 -6.83 12.92
C ALA A 137 0.61 -6.52 11.71
N SER A 138 -0.15 -7.52 11.27
CA SER A 138 -1.12 -7.36 10.20
C SER A 138 -2.45 -7.96 10.60
N THR A 139 -3.53 -7.22 10.41
CA THR A 139 -4.89 -7.76 10.57
C THR A 139 -5.64 -7.61 9.26
N GLY A 140 -6.11 -8.74 8.71
CA GLY A 140 -6.95 -8.80 7.52
C GLY A 140 -8.37 -9.22 7.88
N VAL A 141 -9.37 -8.53 7.32
CA VAL A 141 -10.79 -8.89 7.51
C VAL A 141 -11.28 -9.71 6.32
N TYR A 142 -11.40 -11.02 6.51
CA TYR A 142 -11.87 -11.99 5.51
C TYR A 142 -13.36 -12.33 5.69
N PRO A 143 -14.07 -12.71 4.62
CA PRO A 143 -15.45 -13.18 4.74
C PRO A 143 -15.50 -14.54 5.47
N ASN A 144 -16.21 -14.54 6.60
CA ASN A 144 -16.87 -15.66 7.28
C ASN A 144 -16.36 -17.09 6.97
N ASN A 145 -15.55 -17.65 7.88
CA ASN A 145 -15.75 -18.98 8.47
C ASN A 145 -14.67 -19.28 9.53
N ASP A 146 -15.11 -19.42 10.79
CA ASP A 146 -14.52 -20.19 11.90
C ASP A 146 -13.12 -20.82 11.70
N LYS A 147 -12.07 -20.02 11.60
CA LYS A 147 -10.71 -20.51 11.82
C LYS A 147 -9.94 -19.57 12.73
N SER A 148 -9.71 -20.07 13.94
CA SER A 148 -8.81 -19.55 14.96
C SER A 148 -7.53 -19.00 14.34
N TYR A 149 -7.17 -17.80 14.78
CA TYR A 149 -5.95 -17.09 14.42
C TYR A 149 -4.70 -17.97 14.69
N GLU A 150 -3.88 -18.19 13.67
CA GLU A 150 -2.48 -18.60 13.86
C GLU A 150 -1.57 -17.38 13.65
N PHE A 151 -0.77 -17.07 14.67
CA PHE A 151 0.35 -16.15 14.54
C PHE A 151 1.40 -16.77 13.62
N VAL A 152 1.45 -16.35 12.36
CA VAL A 152 2.57 -16.66 11.47
C VAL A 152 3.74 -15.77 11.87
N LYS A 153 4.63 -16.28 12.73
CA LYS A 153 5.96 -15.71 12.90
C LYS A 153 6.75 -15.95 11.60
N ARG A 154 7.10 -14.86 10.91
CA ARG A 154 8.13 -14.86 9.86
C ARG A 154 9.45 -14.38 10.45
#